data_AF-A0A443I444-F1
#
_entry.id   AF-A0A443I444-F1
#
_cell.length_a   1.000
_cell.length_b   1.000
_cell.length_c   1.000
_cell.angle_alpha   90.00
_cell.angle_beta   90.00
_cell.angle_gamma   90.00
#
_symmetry.space_group_name_H-M   'P 1'
#
loop_
_entity.id
_entity.type
_entity.pdbx_description
1 polymer ?
#
loop_
_entity_poly.entity_id
_entity_poly.type
_entity_poly.pdbx_seq_one_letter_code
_entity_poly.pdbx_strand_id
1 'polypeptide(L)'
;MARRLISWILYAKRRLRVEEIQTEFAIDEDGLHYENMPTPEILLYICIGMVVFNRDDSTFGLVHTSAYEYVYASISPETSHFDIAQMSVRYLGLKSLIPKPCNSSKELMARSDNLKFLSYSAKPRVYYICNQDSEKRLQASIMGLLNDEKPRNAAFQALQFRREFRGALADETFDSVPKAQLPVSRILVQRRVDSTLPDIQGWTPLFWATFIGNVELVRLLLSSGAVHQFRSKRGWTAVHWAISGGHPSVVQKLLDHHSRSMKALPQV
;
A
#
# COMPACT_ATOMS: atom_id res chain seq x y z
N MET A 1 6.42 -23.61 -3.68
CA MET A 1 5.52 -23.15 -4.75
C MET A 1 4.06 -23.53 -4.51
N ALA A 2 3.68 -24.82 -4.49
CA ALA A 2 2.29 -25.26 -4.32
C ALA A 2 1.59 -24.74 -3.05
N ARG A 3 2.23 -24.88 -1.87
CA ARG A 3 1.70 -24.33 -0.60
C ARG A 3 1.48 -22.82 -0.65
N ARG A 4 2.37 -22.09 -1.34
CA ARG A 4 2.27 -20.63 -1.51
C ARG A 4 1.10 -20.26 -2.41
N LEU A 5 0.95 -20.92 -3.56
CA LEU A 5 -0.19 -20.75 -4.46
C LEU A 5 -1.52 -20.98 -3.72
N ILE A 6 -1.65 -22.10 -3.01
CA ILE A 6 -2.88 -22.41 -2.27
C ILE A 6 -3.14 -21.39 -1.16
N SER A 7 -2.09 -21.00 -0.43
CA SER A 7 -2.16 -19.93 0.57
C SER A 7 -2.71 -18.62 -0.02
N TRP A 8 -2.28 -18.25 -1.21
CA TRP A 8 -2.75 -17.03 -1.89
C TRP A 8 -4.17 -17.16 -2.38
N ILE A 9 -4.58 -18.32 -2.89
CA ILE A 9 -5.99 -18.59 -3.25
C ILE A 9 -6.91 -18.42 -2.03
N LEU A 10 -6.46 -18.84 -0.84
CA LEU A 10 -7.24 -18.77 0.40
C LEU A 10 -7.31 -17.36 1.00
N TYR A 11 -6.17 -16.67 1.06
CA TYR A 11 -6.01 -15.47 1.89
C TYR A 11 -5.80 -14.17 1.10
N ALA A 12 -5.69 -14.23 -0.23
CA ALA A 12 -5.74 -13.01 -1.03
C ALA A 12 -7.12 -12.37 -0.91
N LYS A 13 -7.16 -11.04 -0.78
CA LYS A 13 -8.42 -10.31 -0.56
C LYS A 13 -9.41 -10.42 -1.73
N ARG A 14 -8.92 -10.78 -2.91
CA ARG A 14 -9.72 -11.15 -4.07
C ARG A 14 -9.04 -12.29 -4.78
N ARG A 15 -9.79 -13.00 -5.62
CA ARG A 15 -9.22 -13.94 -6.57
C ARG A 15 -8.21 -13.20 -7.45
N LEU A 16 -6.98 -13.71 -7.45
CA LEU A 16 -5.90 -13.21 -8.26
C LEU A 16 -5.99 -13.84 -9.65
N ARG A 17 -5.73 -13.03 -10.67
CA ARG A 17 -5.60 -13.52 -12.04
C ARG A 17 -4.35 -14.36 -12.17
N VAL A 18 -4.36 -15.30 -13.11
CA VAL A 18 -3.21 -16.18 -13.35
C VAL A 18 -1.97 -15.37 -13.68
N GLU A 19 -2.07 -14.34 -14.51
CA GLU A 19 -0.94 -13.44 -14.83
C GLU A 19 -0.36 -12.74 -13.57
N GLU A 20 -1.21 -12.43 -12.58
CA GLU A 20 -0.79 -11.81 -11.31
C GLU A 20 0.03 -12.79 -10.47
N ILE A 21 -0.41 -14.05 -10.41
CA ILE A 21 0.27 -15.14 -9.71
C ILE A 21 1.57 -15.54 -10.42
N GLN A 22 1.55 -15.64 -11.75
CA GLN A 22 2.72 -15.95 -12.55
C GLN A 22 3.81 -14.89 -12.41
N THR A 23 3.41 -13.61 -12.41
CA THR A 23 4.33 -12.49 -12.17
C THR A 23 5.01 -12.61 -10.82
N GLU A 24 4.29 -13.06 -9.78
CA GLU A 24 4.86 -13.26 -8.44
C GLU A 24 5.95 -14.33 -8.43
N PHE A 25 5.67 -15.51 -9.01
CA PHE A 25 6.62 -16.62 -9.04
C PHE A 25 7.84 -16.35 -9.93
N ALA A 26 7.78 -15.31 -10.76
CA ALA A 26 8.89 -14.84 -11.61
C ALA A 26 9.78 -13.79 -10.92
N ILE A 27 9.51 -13.41 -9.67
CA ILE A 27 10.29 -12.41 -8.92
C ILE A 27 11.26 -13.09 -7.95
N ASP A 28 12.52 -12.69 -8.01
CA ASP A 28 13.57 -13.06 -7.05
C ASP A 28 14.28 -11.82 -6.47
N GLU A 29 15.48 -12.01 -5.91
CA GLU A 29 16.29 -10.93 -5.32
C GLU A 29 16.85 -9.96 -6.39
N ASP A 30 17.02 -10.42 -7.64
CA ASP A 30 17.63 -9.67 -8.73
C ASP A 30 16.60 -8.93 -9.61
N GLY A 31 15.37 -9.43 -9.67
CA GLY A 31 14.26 -8.71 -10.26
C GLY A 31 13.14 -9.61 -10.77
N LEU A 32 12.50 -9.16 -11.87
CA LEU A 32 11.45 -9.91 -12.55
C LEU A 32 12.05 -10.64 -13.76
N HIS A 33 11.97 -11.96 -13.77
CA HIS A 33 12.54 -12.84 -14.78
C HIS A 33 11.45 -13.56 -15.57
N TYR A 34 11.04 -12.96 -16.69
CA TYR A 34 9.96 -13.51 -17.54
C TYR A 34 10.24 -14.93 -18.05
N GLU A 35 11.50 -15.29 -18.24
CA GLU A 35 11.93 -16.63 -18.68
C GLU A 35 11.61 -17.71 -17.64
N ASN A 36 11.53 -17.33 -16.36
CA ASN A 36 11.24 -18.23 -15.24
C ASN A 36 9.75 -18.25 -14.89
N MET A 37 8.90 -17.61 -15.68
CA MET A 37 7.48 -17.49 -15.40
C MET A 37 6.80 -18.86 -15.54
N PRO A 38 6.22 -19.43 -14.47
CA PRO A 38 5.61 -20.75 -14.54
C PRO A 38 4.36 -20.72 -15.40
N THR A 39 4.14 -21.74 -16.23
CA THR A 39 2.89 -21.84 -16.99
C THR A 39 1.72 -22.25 -16.08
N PRO A 40 0.46 -21.98 -16.46
CA PRO A 40 -0.69 -22.40 -15.68
C PRO A 40 -0.73 -23.92 -15.46
N GLU A 41 -0.25 -24.70 -16.43
CA GLU A 41 -0.17 -26.17 -16.35
C GLU A 41 0.80 -26.61 -15.25
N ILE A 42 1.96 -25.96 -15.15
CA ILE A 42 2.93 -26.23 -14.08
C ILE A 42 2.29 -25.91 -12.72
N LEU A 43 1.59 -24.77 -12.60
CA LEU A 43 0.91 -24.35 -11.36
C LEU A 43 -0.21 -25.32 -10.93
N LEU A 44 -0.95 -25.89 -11.89
CA LEU A 44 -1.95 -26.93 -11.61
C LEU A 44 -1.29 -28.25 -11.20
N TYR A 45 -0.24 -28.66 -11.93
CA TYR A 45 0.48 -29.91 -11.70
C TYR A 45 1.07 -29.98 -10.29
N ILE A 46 1.75 -28.92 -9.84
CA ILE A 46 2.36 -28.88 -8.50
C ILE A 46 1.32 -28.92 -7.37
N CYS A 47 0.07 -28.58 -7.67
CA CYS A 47 -1.04 -28.59 -6.71
C CYS A 47 -1.80 -29.92 -6.67
N ILE A 48 -1.38 -30.94 -7.42
CA ILE A 48 -1.87 -32.34 -7.34
C ILE A 48 -3.40 -32.40 -7.36
N GLY A 49 -4.03 -31.63 -8.26
CA GLY A 49 -5.48 -31.62 -8.41
C GLY A 49 -6.26 -30.93 -7.27
N MET A 50 -5.60 -30.20 -6.37
CA MET A 50 -6.30 -29.38 -5.36
C MET A 50 -6.78 -28.03 -5.91
N VAL A 51 -6.19 -27.58 -7.00
CA VAL A 51 -6.44 -26.28 -7.62
C VAL A 51 -7.07 -26.47 -9.00
N VAL A 52 -8.04 -25.64 -9.33
CA VAL A 52 -8.66 -25.53 -10.64
C VAL A 52 -8.35 -24.19 -11.27
N PHE A 53 -8.25 -24.16 -12.59
CA PHE A 53 -8.13 -22.94 -13.37
C PHE A 53 -9.49 -22.59 -13.99
N ASN A 54 -10.04 -21.44 -13.62
CA ASN A 54 -11.22 -20.88 -14.26
C ASN A 54 -10.80 -20.06 -15.48
N ARG A 55 -11.22 -20.50 -16.68
CA ARG A 55 -10.90 -19.81 -17.94
C ARG A 55 -11.70 -18.53 -18.15
N ASP A 56 -12.88 -18.41 -17.55
CA ASP A 56 -13.78 -17.29 -17.78
C ASP A 56 -13.27 -15.98 -17.16
N ASP A 57 -12.74 -16.06 -15.93
CA ASP A 57 -12.16 -14.91 -15.21
C ASP A 57 -10.63 -14.97 -15.11
N SER A 58 -10.02 -16.02 -15.68
CA SER A 58 -8.58 -16.28 -15.63
C SER A 58 -8.03 -16.32 -14.20
N THR A 59 -8.69 -17.03 -13.28
CA THR A 59 -8.27 -17.17 -11.87
C THR A 59 -8.05 -18.62 -11.44
N PHE A 60 -7.26 -18.83 -10.39
CA PHE A 60 -7.17 -20.13 -9.71
C PHE A 60 -8.15 -20.21 -8.52
N GLY A 61 -8.72 -21.39 -8.31
CA GLY A 61 -9.59 -21.71 -7.18
C GLY A 61 -9.31 -23.11 -6.64
N LEU A 62 -9.94 -23.48 -5.53
CA LEU A 62 -9.86 -24.85 -4.99
C LEU A 62 -10.93 -25.76 -5.63
N VAL A 63 -10.61 -27.04 -5.82
CA VAL A 63 -11.53 -28.02 -6.44
C VAL A 63 -12.82 -28.23 -5.66
N HIS A 64 -12.79 -28.17 -4.33
CA HIS A 64 -13.93 -28.55 -3.49
C HIS A 64 -13.85 -27.91 -2.10
N THR A 65 -15.00 -27.77 -1.43
CA THR A 65 -15.11 -27.23 -0.06
C THR A 65 -14.32 -28.04 0.96
N SER A 66 -14.25 -29.37 0.82
CA SER A 66 -13.44 -30.21 1.72
C SER A 66 -11.93 -29.94 1.56
N ALA A 67 -11.47 -29.62 0.34
CA ALA A 67 -10.09 -29.19 0.12
C ALA A 67 -9.83 -27.83 0.78
N TYR A 68 -10.82 -26.93 0.79
CA TYR A 68 -10.75 -25.69 1.54
C TYR A 68 -10.58 -25.95 3.04
N GLU A 69 -11.44 -26.75 3.67
CA GLU A 69 -11.37 -27.04 5.11
C GLU A 69 -10.04 -27.66 5.53
N TYR A 70 -9.57 -28.66 4.76
CA TYR A 70 -8.29 -29.33 5.02
C TYR A 70 -7.11 -28.35 4.99
N VAL A 71 -7.04 -27.51 3.96
CA VAL A 71 -5.91 -26.58 3.82
C VAL A 71 -6.03 -25.39 4.76
N TYR A 72 -7.25 -24.92 5.02
CA TYR A 72 -7.52 -23.84 5.97
C TYR A 72 -7.03 -24.19 7.37
N ALA A 73 -7.19 -25.44 7.82
CA ALA A 73 -6.64 -25.92 9.08
C ALA A 73 -5.10 -26.01 9.10
N SER A 74 -4.46 -26.09 7.93
CA SER A 74 -3.04 -26.40 7.78
C SER A 74 -2.15 -25.20 7.43
N ILE A 75 -2.74 -24.05 7.09
CA ILE A 75 -2.03 -22.83 6.66
C ILE A 75 -2.40 -21.68 7.59
N SER A 76 -1.39 -21.12 8.25
CA SER A 76 -1.57 -19.97 9.13
C SER A 76 -1.88 -18.70 8.32
N PRO A 77 -3.00 -18.01 8.60
CA PRO A 77 -3.35 -16.76 7.93
C PRO A 77 -2.28 -15.68 8.10
N GLU A 78 -1.61 -15.63 9.27
CA GLU A 78 -0.57 -14.65 9.55
C GLU A 78 0.63 -14.81 8.61
N THR A 79 1.08 -16.06 8.41
CA THR A 79 2.19 -16.36 7.50
C THR A 79 1.84 -16.03 6.06
N SER A 80 0.61 -16.33 5.64
CA SER A 80 0.08 -16.03 4.32
C SER A 80 -0.02 -14.53 4.04
N HIS A 81 -0.57 -13.78 5.00
CA HIS A 81 -0.68 -12.33 4.91
C HIS A 81 0.68 -11.65 4.86
N PHE A 82 1.64 -12.09 5.69
CA PHE A 82 3.01 -11.59 5.64
C PHE A 82 3.64 -11.83 4.28
N ASP A 83 3.51 -13.04 3.74
CA ASP A 83 4.06 -13.41 2.44
C ASP A 83 3.50 -12.55 1.29
N ILE A 84 2.18 -12.34 1.28
CA ILE A 84 1.50 -11.43 0.33
C ILE A 84 2.02 -10.00 0.46
N ALA A 85 2.16 -9.49 1.69
CA ALA A 85 2.68 -8.14 1.94
C ALA A 85 4.14 -8.00 1.51
N GLN A 86 4.98 -8.98 1.82
CA GLN A 86 6.39 -9.00 1.45
C GLN A 86 6.54 -8.96 -0.06
N MET A 87 5.79 -9.79 -0.79
CA MET A 87 5.82 -9.80 -2.26
C MET A 87 5.29 -8.51 -2.86
N SER A 88 4.26 -7.90 -2.25
CA SER A 88 3.76 -6.60 -2.69
C SER A 88 4.83 -5.52 -2.57
N VAL A 89 5.55 -5.46 -1.44
CA VAL A 89 6.65 -4.50 -1.23
C VAL A 89 7.82 -4.78 -2.18
N ARG A 90 8.21 -6.05 -2.35
CA ARG A 90 9.26 -6.46 -3.31
C ARG A 90 8.91 -6.05 -4.73
N TYR A 91 7.69 -6.34 -5.17
CA TYR A 91 7.20 -5.96 -6.50
C TYR A 91 7.31 -4.45 -6.74
N LEU A 92 6.88 -3.64 -5.77
CA LEU A 92 6.95 -2.17 -5.88
C LEU A 92 8.39 -1.65 -5.87
N GLY A 93 9.34 -2.41 -5.31
CA GLY A 93 10.76 -2.08 -5.27
C GLY A 93 11.57 -2.62 -6.43
N LEU A 94 10.95 -3.27 -7.43
CA LEU A 94 11.65 -3.84 -8.57
C LEU A 94 12.38 -2.75 -9.38
N LYS A 95 13.68 -2.95 -9.63
CA LYS A 95 14.49 -2.05 -10.47
C LYS A 95 13.97 -1.94 -11.91
N SER A 96 13.28 -2.97 -12.39
CA SER A 96 12.67 -3.05 -13.72
C SER A 96 11.43 -2.16 -13.88
N LEU A 97 10.86 -1.66 -12.78
CA LEU A 97 9.83 -0.62 -12.84
C LEU A 97 10.45 0.64 -13.43
N ILE A 98 10.06 0.96 -14.67
CA ILE A 98 10.63 2.07 -15.43
C ILE A 98 10.39 3.38 -14.65
N PRO A 99 11.45 4.00 -14.13
CA PRO A 99 11.32 5.13 -13.21
C PRO A 99 11.21 6.48 -13.91
N LYS A 100 11.22 6.47 -15.25
CA LYS A 100 11.21 7.68 -16.06
C LYS A 100 9.83 8.32 -16.04
N PRO A 101 9.73 9.66 -16.04
CA PRO A 101 8.44 10.31 -16.11
C PRO A 101 7.62 9.88 -17.32
N CYS A 102 6.33 9.58 -17.11
CA CYS A 102 5.40 9.47 -18.22
C CYS A 102 5.12 10.86 -18.77
N ASN A 103 5.23 11.03 -20.09
CA ASN A 103 4.98 12.31 -20.75
C ASN A 103 3.49 12.50 -21.10
N SER A 104 2.67 11.45 -20.91
CA SER A 104 1.21 11.50 -21.14
C SER A 104 0.48 10.43 -20.32
N SER A 105 -0.83 10.63 -20.10
CA SER A 105 -1.71 9.63 -19.50
C SER A 105 -1.73 8.31 -20.30
N LYS A 106 -1.66 8.38 -21.65
CA LYS A 106 -1.59 7.19 -22.52
C LYS A 106 -0.33 6.36 -22.27
N GLU A 107 0.82 7.01 -22.10
CA GLU A 107 2.08 6.34 -21.78
C GLU A 107 2.01 5.66 -20.40
N LEU A 108 1.40 6.34 -19.42
CA LEU A 108 1.20 5.79 -18.08
C LEU A 108 0.27 4.56 -18.09
N MET A 109 -0.83 4.60 -18.85
CA MET A 109 -1.74 3.46 -19.00
C MET A 109 -1.04 2.27 -19.66
N ALA A 110 -0.34 2.48 -20.78
CA ALA A 110 0.41 1.42 -21.45
C ALA A 110 1.47 0.79 -20.54
N ARG A 111 2.12 1.60 -19.69
CA ARG A 111 3.07 1.10 -18.69
C ARG A 111 2.38 0.30 -17.60
N SER A 112 1.24 0.77 -17.11
CA SER A 112 0.40 0.09 -16.13
C SER A 112 -0.09 -1.27 -16.62
N ASP A 113 -0.49 -1.39 -17.89
CA ASP A 113 -1.00 -2.65 -18.47
C ASP A 113 0.03 -3.78 -18.50
N ASN A 114 1.32 -3.41 -18.53
CA ASN A 114 2.45 -4.35 -18.44
C ASN A 114 2.77 -4.75 -16.99
N LEU A 115 2.24 -4.03 -16.00
CA LEU A 115 2.49 -4.27 -14.59
C LEU A 115 1.33 -5.04 -13.96
N LYS A 116 1.24 -6.33 -14.32
CA LYS A 116 0.09 -7.20 -14.01
C LYS A 116 -0.27 -7.23 -12.53
N PHE A 117 0.73 -7.25 -11.64
CA PHE A 117 0.53 -7.32 -10.19
C PHE A 117 0.44 -5.95 -9.50
N LEU A 118 0.67 -4.84 -10.21
CA LEU A 118 0.71 -3.49 -9.62
C LEU A 118 -0.60 -3.11 -8.93
N SER A 119 -1.73 -3.39 -9.58
CA SER A 119 -3.05 -3.06 -9.03
C SER A 119 -3.29 -3.70 -7.66
N TYR A 120 -2.75 -4.90 -7.45
CA TYR A 120 -2.90 -5.63 -6.21
C TYR A 120 -1.85 -5.19 -5.17
N SER A 121 -0.58 -5.05 -5.58
CA SER A 121 0.53 -4.68 -4.69
C SER A 121 0.49 -3.23 -4.21
N ALA A 122 0.00 -2.30 -5.05
CA ALA A 122 -0.15 -0.88 -4.73
C ALA A 122 -1.29 -0.59 -3.72
N LYS A 123 -1.95 -1.62 -3.21
CA LYS A 123 -2.91 -1.53 -2.10
C LYS A 123 -2.26 -2.04 -0.81
N PRO A 124 -1.34 -1.30 -0.14
CA PRO A 124 -0.88 -1.67 1.20
C PRO A 124 -2.07 -1.61 2.15
N ARG A 125 -2.75 -2.74 2.32
CA ARG A 125 -3.86 -2.82 3.26
C ARG A 125 -3.27 -3.10 4.62
N VAL A 126 -3.59 -2.21 5.56
CA VAL A 126 -3.24 -2.24 7.00
C VAL A 126 -3.36 -3.64 7.60
N TYR A 127 -4.29 -4.47 7.10
CA TYR A 127 -4.53 -5.83 7.59
C TYR A 127 -3.36 -6.80 7.46
N TYR A 128 -2.49 -6.67 6.45
CA TYR A 128 -1.37 -7.62 6.30
C TYR A 128 -0.13 -7.25 7.12
N ILE A 129 -0.08 -6.04 7.68
CA ILE A 129 0.97 -5.54 8.57
C ILE A 129 0.34 -5.16 9.91
N CYS A 130 -0.48 -6.06 10.46
CA CYS A 130 -1.26 -5.79 11.68
C CYS A 130 -0.52 -6.10 12.98
N ASN A 131 0.54 -6.91 12.94
CA ASN A 131 1.31 -7.27 14.13
C ASN A 131 2.71 -6.67 14.10
N GLN A 132 3.26 -6.40 15.30
CA GLN A 132 4.57 -5.74 15.46
C GLN A 132 5.72 -6.54 14.85
N ASP A 133 5.60 -7.87 14.77
CA ASP A 133 6.64 -8.73 14.17
C ASP A 133 6.72 -8.52 12.65
N SER A 134 5.58 -8.56 11.97
CA SER A 134 5.51 -8.33 10.52
C SER A 134 5.97 -6.91 10.15
N GLU A 135 5.62 -5.92 10.98
CA GLU A 135 6.07 -4.54 10.82
C GLU A 135 7.61 -4.44 10.88
N LYS A 136 8.24 -5.06 11.89
CA LYS A 136 9.71 -5.11 12.03
C LYS A 136 10.36 -5.82 10.85
N ARG A 137 9.83 -6.96 10.44
CA ARG A 137 10.39 -7.78 9.35
C ARG A 137 10.30 -7.08 7.98
N LEU A 138 9.21 -6.36 7.71
CA LEU A 138 9.05 -5.61 6.46
C LEU A 138 9.71 -4.23 6.49
N GLN A 139 10.12 -3.74 7.67
CA GLN A 139 10.64 -2.39 7.86
C GLN A 139 11.77 -2.03 6.90
N ALA A 140 12.75 -2.91 6.72
CA ALA A 140 13.90 -2.64 5.85
C ALA A 140 13.48 -2.48 4.38
N SER A 141 12.62 -3.37 3.87
CA SER A 141 12.13 -3.33 2.50
C SER A 141 11.23 -2.11 2.25
N ILE A 142 10.34 -1.78 3.20
CA ILE A 142 9.50 -0.58 3.12
C ILE A 142 10.38 0.67 3.10
N MET A 143 11.40 0.75 3.95
CA MET A 143 12.30 1.90 3.97
C MET A 143 13.17 1.98 2.71
N GLY A 144 13.61 0.85 2.15
CA GLY A 144 14.28 0.82 0.85
C GLY A 144 13.40 1.41 -0.26
N LEU A 145 12.14 0.98 -0.33
CA LEU A 145 11.16 1.50 -1.27
C LEU A 145 10.90 3.00 -1.08
N LEU A 146 10.75 3.44 0.17
CA LEU A 146 10.46 4.84 0.49
C LEU A 146 11.66 5.76 0.29
N ASN A 147 12.90 5.26 0.41
CA ASN A 147 14.08 6.06 0.15
C ASN A 147 14.38 6.19 -1.34
N ASP A 148 13.95 5.24 -2.16
CA ASP A 148 14.13 5.30 -3.61
C ASP A 148 13.27 6.41 -4.25
N GLU A 149 13.94 7.34 -4.94
CA GLU A 149 13.29 8.45 -5.66
C GLU A 149 12.42 7.97 -6.82
N LYS A 150 12.76 6.83 -7.40
CA LYS A 150 12.11 6.27 -8.58
C LYS A 150 10.63 5.92 -8.36
N PRO A 151 10.28 5.01 -7.42
CA PRO A 151 8.88 4.67 -7.14
C PRO A 151 8.11 5.88 -6.56
N ARG A 152 8.78 6.74 -5.78
CA ARG A 152 8.20 8.01 -5.29
C ARG A 152 7.78 8.91 -6.44
N ASN A 153 8.65 9.15 -7.41
CA ASN A 153 8.36 10.02 -8.55
C ASN A 153 7.27 9.42 -9.45
N ALA A 154 7.27 8.09 -9.66
CA ALA A 154 6.21 7.40 -10.38
C ALA A 154 4.84 7.56 -9.69
N ALA A 155 4.79 7.42 -8.36
CA ALA A 155 3.57 7.63 -7.58
C ALA A 155 3.06 9.09 -7.68
N PHE A 156 3.95 10.07 -7.65
CA PHE A 156 3.57 11.48 -7.83
C PHE A 156 3.01 11.77 -9.22
N GLN A 157 3.57 11.19 -10.28
CA GLN A 157 3.06 11.37 -11.64
C GLN A 157 1.67 10.76 -11.83
N ALA A 158 1.40 9.61 -11.21
CA ALA A 158 0.06 9.03 -11.23
C ALA A 158 -0.98 10.03 -10.66
N LEU A 159 -0.65 10.73 -9.57
CA LEU A 159 -1.52 11.77 -9.01
C LEU A 159 -1.73 12.96 -9.95
N GLN A 160 -0.72 13.34 -10.74
CA GLN A 160 -0.81 14.46 -11.69
C GLN A 160 -1.81 14.17 -12.82
N PHE A 161 -1.86 12.94 -13.32
CA PHE A 161 -2.77 12.53 -14.39
C PHE A 161 -4.11 11.99 -13.88
N ARG A 162 -4.42 12.08 -12.58
CA ARG A 162 -5.62 11.48 -11.96
C ARG A 162 -6.93 11.78 -12.70
N ARG A 163 -7.12 13.00 -13.22
CA ARG A 163 -8.36 13.40 -13.93
C ARG A 163 -8.45 12.85 -15.37
N GLU A 164 -7.30 12.52 -15.95
CA GLU A 164 -7.15 11.96 -17.29
C GLU A 164 -7.03 10.42 -17.27
N PHE A 165 -6.73 9.85 -16.11
CA PHE A 165 -6.76 8.42 -15.84
C PHE A 165 -8.24 8.01 -15.69
N ARG A 166 -8.84 7.46 -16.75
CA ARG A 166 -10.22 6.93 -16.75
C ARG A 166 -10.21 5.42 -16.98
N GLY A 167 -11.09 4.70 -16.31
CA GLY A 167 -11.27 3.25 -16.47
C GLY A 167 -11.15 2.50 -15.14
N ALA A 168 -11.58 1.23 -15.13
CA ALA A 168 -11.70 0.44 -13.91
C ALA A 168 -10.41 0.39 -13.09
N LEU A 169 -9.24 0.30 -13.73
CA LEU A 169 -7.95 0.29 -13.02
C LEU A 169 -7.60 1.65 -12.40
N ALA A 170 -7.98 2.75 -13.05
CA ALA A 170 -7.78 4.11 -12.53
C ALA A 170 -8.62 4.34 -11.27
N ASP A 171 -9.92 4.06 -11.39
CA ASP A 171 -10.89 4.20 -10.32
C ASP A 171 -10.52 3.26 -9.17
N GLU A 172 -10.22 1.98 -9.46
CA GLU A 172 -9.78 1.02 -8.45
C GLU A 172 -8.46 1.37 -7.79
N THR A 173 -7.50 1.96 -8.49
CA THR A 173 -6.18 2.33 -7.94
C THR A 173 -6.32 3.57 -7.05
N PHE A 174 -7.03 4.62 -7.50
CA PHE A 174 -7.22 5.84 -6.72
C PHE A 174 -8.23 5.69 -5.57
N ASP A 175 -9.30 4.91 -5.75
CA ASP A 175 -10.23 4.57 -4.66
C ASP A 175 -9.58 3.64 -3.62
N SER A 176 -8.53 2.92 -4.03
CA SER A 176 -7.77 2.06 -3.13
C SER A 176 -6.63 2.74 -2.40
N VAL A 177 -6.31 4.01 -2.69
CA VAL A 177 -5.34 4.79 -1.92
C VAL A 177 -5.80 4.72 -0.46
N PRO A 178 -5.08 3.98 0.41
CA PRO A 178 -5.62 3.67 1.71
C PRO A 178 -5.74 4.97 2.50
N LYS A 179 -6.96 5.31 2.93
CA LYS A 179 -7.21 6.43 3.84
C LYS A 179 -6.47 6.25 5.18
N ALA A 180 -6.04 5.02 5.49
CA ALA A 180 -5.17 4.73 6.61
C ALA A 180 -3.99 3.82 6.22
N GLN A 181 -2.77 4.32 6.35
CA GLN A 181 -1.52 3.53 6.30
C GLN A 181 -0.73 3.65 7.61
N LEU A 182 -1.39 3.38 8.74
CA LEU A 182 -0.78 3.54 10.07
C LEU A 182 0.54 2.78 10.27
N PRO A 183 0.72 1.52 9.82
CA PRO A 183 1.99 0.81 10.01
C PRO A 183 3.16 1.47 9.29
N VAL A 184 2.99 1.85 8.01
CA VAL A 184 4.03 2.56 7.25
C VAL A 184 4.32 3.92 7.87
N SER A 185 3.28 4.64 8.30
CA SER A 185 3.46 5.92 8.98
C SER A 185 4.16 5.80 10.34
N ARG A 186 3.91 4.73 11.12
CA ARG A 186 4.63 4.45 12.37
C ARG A 186 6.12 4.24 12.12
N ILE A 187 6.46 3.42 11.13
CA ILE A 187 7.85 3.20 10.71
C ILE A 187 8.55 4.53 10.35
N LEU A 188 7.89 5.37 9.53
CA LEU A 188 8.42 6.67 9.11
C LEU A 188 8.67 7.62 10.29
N VAL A 189 7.69 7.70 11.20
CA VAL A 189 7.76 8.54 12.40
C VAL A 189 8.85 8.05 13.36
N GLN A 190 8.96 6.74 13.60
CA GLN A 190 9.97 6.15 14.49
C GLN A 190 11.41 6.44 14.01
N ARG A 191 11.62 6.59 12.70
CA ARG A 191 12.93 6.90 12.12
C ARG A 191 13.24 8.40 12.05
N ARG A 192 12.44 9.26 12.68
CA ARG A 192 12.60 10.73 12.66
C ARG A 192 12.70 11.28 11.23
N VAL A 193 12.00 10.66 10.27
CA VAL A 193 11.74 11.35 9.00
C VAL A 193 11.03 12.64 9.39
N ASP A 194 11.59 13.78 8.98
CA ASP A 194 11.14 15.08 9.46
C ASP A 194 9.68 15.31 9.02
N SER A 195 8.77 14.97 9.94
CA SER A 195 7.32 15.04 9.73
C SER A 195 6.80 16.48 9.64
N THR A 196 7.70 17.45 9.74
CA THR A 196 7.43 18.87 9.60
C THR A 196 7.72 19.41 8.20
N LEU A 197 8.50 18.68 7.37
CA LEU A 197 8.84 19.13 6.02
C LEU A 197 7.60 19.12 5.11
N PRO A 198 7.30 20.24 4.44
CA PRO A 198 6.23 20.31 3.46
C PRO A 198 6.66 19.73 2.10
N ASP A 199 5.70 19.21 1.34
CA ASP A 199 5.89 18.85 -0.06
C ASP A 199 5.96 20.09 -0.99
N ILE A 200 6.09 19.87 -2.30
CA ILE A 200 6.16 20.92 -3.32
C ILE A 200 4.94 21.86 -3.33
N GLN A 201 3.80 21.41 -2.80
CA GLN A 201 2.57 22.18 -2.66
C GLN A 201 2.49 22.91 -1.31
N GLY A 202 3.48 22.73 -0.44
CA GLY A 202 3.50 23.32 0.89
C GLY A 202 2.72 22.49 1.93
N TRP A 203 2.40 21.22 1.64
CA TRP A 203 1.63 20.36 2.54
C TRP A 203 2.55 19.47 3.37
N THR A 204 2.39 19.53 4.69
CA THR A 204 3.09 18.63 5.61
C THR A 204 2.38 17.27 5.69
N PRO A 205 3.05 16.20 6.16
CA PRO A 205 2.41 14.93 6.46
C PRO A 205 1.15 15.06 7.33
N LEU A 206 1.15 15.99 8.29
CA LEU A 206 -0.02 16.28 9.13
C LEU A 206 -1.19 16.85 8.34
N PHE A 207 -0.95 17.71 7.33
CA PHE A 207 -2.02 18.20 6.46
C PHE A 207 -2.64 17.09 5.61
N TRP A 208 -1.81 16.20 5.07
CA TRP A 208 -2.32 15.04 4.35
C TRP A 208 -3.17 14.16 5.26
N ALA A 209 -2.73 13.90 6.50
CA ALA A 209 -3.47 13.12 7.49
C ALA A 209 -4.81 13.77 7.88
N THR A 210 -4.88 15.09 7.98
CA THR A 210 -6.14 15.80 8.28
C THR A 210 -7.07 15.87 7.08
N PHE A 211 -6.55 16.07 5.88
CA PHE A 211 -7.33 16.10 4.65
C PHE A 211 -8.06 14.76 4.40
N ILE A 212 -7.37 13.64 4.62
CA ILE A 212 -7.95 12.30 4.47
C ILE A 212 -8.85 11.87 5.65
N GLY A 213 -8.85 12.62 6.76
CA GLY A 213 -9.66 12.32 7.94
C GLY A 213 -9.11 11.23 8.85
N ASN A 214 -7.81 10.93 8.80
CA ASN A 214 -7.25 9.80 9.53
C ASN A 214 -6.81 10.19 10.95
N VAL A 215 -7.70 9.95 11.91
CA VAL A 215 -7.52 10.30 13.34
C VAL A 215 -6.26 9.66 13.95
N GLU A 216 -6.00 8.38 13.67
CA GLU A 216 -4.85 7.68 14.25
C GLU A 216 -3.52 8.17 13.68
N LEU A 217 -3.48 8.53 12.39
CA LEU A 217 -2.28 9.09 11.78
C LEU A 217 -2.02 10.51 12.30
N VAL A 218 -3.08 11.31 12.47
CA VAL A 218 -2.99 12.61 13.11
C VAL A 218 -2.45 12.46 14.54
N ARG A 219 -2.97 11.52 15.33
CA ARG A 219 -2.46 11.25 16.68
C ARG A 219 -0.98 10.89 16.68
N LEU A 220 -0.57 9.99 15.78
CA LEU A 220 0.81 9.55 15.65
C LEU A 220 1.75 10.71 15.30
N LEU A 221 1.41 11.50 14.28
CA LEU A 221 2.21 12.64 13.83
C LEU A 221 2.31 13.74 14.91
N LEU A 222 1.21 14.04 15.60
CA LEU A 222 1.25 14.98 16.72
C LEU A 222 2.14 14.49 17.86
N SER A 223 2.07 13.19 18.19
CA SER A 223 2.94 12.59 19.21
C SER A 223 4.42 12.58 18.82
N SER A 224 4.74 12.71 17.53
CA SER A 224 6.10 12.82 17.02
C SER A 224 6.57 14.26 16.80
N GLY A 225 5.82 15.25 17.27
CA GLY A 225 6.21 16.66 17.19
C GLY A 225 5.81 17.36 15.89
N ALA A 226 4.92 16.79 15.08
CA ALA A 226 4.40 17.49 13.91
C ALA A 226 3.70 18.81 14.32
N VAL A 227 4.07 19.90 13.65
CA VAL A 227 3.57 21.24 13.99
C VAL A 227 2.21 21.47 13.33
N HIS A 228 1.14 21.44 14.13
CA HIS A 228 -0.24 21.64 13.66
C HIS A 228 -0.58 23.09 13.28
N GLN A 229 0.30 24.04 13.64
CA GLN A 229 0.14 25.47 13.41
C GLN A 229 0.68 25.94 12.06
N PHE A 230 1.37 25.07 11.30
CA PHE A 230 1.79 25.44 9.95
C PHE A 230 0.60 25.92 9.13
N ARG A 231 0.87 26.88 8.24
CA ARG A 231 -0.11 27.45 7.31
C ARG A 231 0.30 27.08 5.89
N SER A 232 -0.63 26.51 5.13
CA SER A 232 -0.45 26.30 3.70
C SER A 232 -0.28 27.63 2.96
N LYS A 233 0.06 27.58 1.66
CA LYS A 233 0.12 28.77 0.77
C LYS A 233 -1.18 29.61 0.75
N ARG A 234 -2.32 29.02 1.15
CA ARG A 234 -3.63 29.69 1.27
C ARG A 234 -3.95 30.16 2.70
N GLY A 235 -2.98 30.11 3.63
CA GLY A 235 -3.16 30.52 5.01
C GLY A 235 -3.91 29.52 5.91
N TRP A 236 -4.28 28.34 5.39
CA TRP A 236 -5.04 27.33 6.14
C TRP A 236 -4.12 26.45 6.99
N THR A 237 -4.55 26.18 8.22
CA THR A 237 -3.90 25.20 9.14
C THR A 237 -4.56 23.82 9.03
N ALA A 238 -3.97 22.83 9.69
CA ALA A 238 -4.48 21.46 9.72
C ALA A 238 -5.94 21.37 10.22
N VAL A 239 -6.33 22.23 11.18
CA VAL A 239 -7.70 22.31 11.71
C VAL A 239 -8.69 22.84 10.66
N HIS A 240 -8.31 23.87 9.90
CA HIS A 240 -9.16 24.41 8.84
C HIS A 240 -9.49 23.35 7.78
N TRP A 241 -8.51 22.54 7.40
CA TRP A 241 -8.70 21.41 6.50
C TRP A 241 -9.59 20.31 7.10
N ALA A 242 -9.43 19.98 8.38
CA ALA A 242 -10.27 18.98 9.04
C ALA A 242 -11.75 19.43 9.12
N ILE A 243 -12.00 20.73 9.36
CA ILE A 243 -13.35 21.30 9.33
C ILE A 243 -13.90 21.26 7.90
N SER A 244 -13.13 21.74 6.93
CA SER A 244 -13.56 21.77 5.52
C SER A 244 -13.85 20.37 4.97
N GLY A 245 -13.10 19.36 5.41
CA GLY A 245 -13.29 17.96 5.03
C GLY A 245 -14.38 17.22 5.80
N GLY A 246 -15.01 17.85 6.81
CA GLY A 246 -16.06 17.23 7.61
C GLY A 246 -15.57 16.14 8.57
N HIS A 247 -14.37 16.29 9.14
CA HIS A 247 -13.72 15.28 9.98
C HIS A 247 -13.72 15.66 11.48
N PRO A 248 -14.86 15.59 12.19
CA PRO A 248 -15.00 16.10 13.56
C PRO A 248 -14.05 15.43 14.56
N SER A 249 -13.79 14.13 14.43
CA SER A 249 -12.86 13.41 15.31
C SER A 249 -11.41 13.88 15.13
N VAL A 250 -11.02 14.30 13.93
CA VAL A 250 -9.71 14.90 13.66
C VAL A 250 -9.64 16.31 14.27
N VAL A 251 -10.70 17.10 14.13
CA VAL A 251 -10.80 18.44 14.74
C VAL A 251 -10.62 18.33 16.25
N GLN A 252 -11.35 17.43 16.90
CA GLN A 252 -11.23 17.20 18.34
C GLN A 252 -9.79 16.84 18.72
N LYS A 253 -9.15 15.94 17.97
CA LYS A 253 -7.77 15.52 18.28
C LYS A 253 -6.75 16.66 18.19
N LEU A 254 -6.89 17.53 17.18
CA LEU A 254 -6.04 18.71 17.02
C LEU A 254 -6.27 19.75 18.11
N LEU A 255 -7.54 20.00 18.49
CA LEU A 255 -7.89 20.93 19.56
C LEU A 255 -7.41 20.43 20.93
N ASP A 256 -7.56 19.14 21.22
CA ASP A 256 -7.05 18.52 22.45
C ASP A 256 -5.53 18.66 22.53
N HIS A 257 -4.83 18.47 21.41
CA HIS A 257 -3.38 18.62 21.35
C HIS A 257 -2.97 20.07 21.57
N HIS A 258 -3.67 21.02 20.94
CA HIS A 258 -3.42 22.44 21.11
C HIS A 258 -3.65 22.90 22.55
N SER A 259 -4.78 22.52 23.17
CA SER A 259 -5.07 22.86 24.57
C SER A 259 -4.00 22.30 25.52
N ARG A 260 -3.54 21.06 25.31
CA ARG A 260 -2.44 20.47 26.07
C ARG A 260 -1.13 21.23 25.88
N SER A 261 -0.80 21.62 24.65
CA SER A 261 0.42 22.42 24.38
C SER A 261 0.39 23.80 25.03
N MET A 262 -0.78 24.43 25.16
CA MET A 262 -0.90 25.72 25.85
C MET A 262 -0.79 25.59 27.38
N LYS A 263 -1.30 24.50 27.96
CA LYS A 263 -1.18 24.23 29.41
C LYS A 263 0.23 23.82 29.85
N ALA A 264 1.06 23.36 28.91
CA ALA A 264 2.44 22.94 29.17
C ALA A 264 3.47 24.09 29.12
N LEU A 265 3.05 25.31 28.73
CA LEU A 265 3.89 26.50 28.84
C LEU A 265 3.95 26.93 30.33
N PRO A 266 5.14 27.22 30.89
CA PRO A 266 5.23 27.72 32.25
C PRO A 266 4.42 29.01 32.34
N GLN A 267 3.47 29.07 33.28
CA GLN A 267 2.79 30.31 33.59
C GLN A 267 3.85 31.25 34.20
N VAL A 268 4.14 32.32 33.46
CA VAL A 268 5.03 33.41 33.89
C VAL A 268 4.33 34.25 34.94
#